data_AF-A0A8X6RMC0-F1
#
_entry.id   AF-A0A8X6RMC0-F1
#
_cell.length_a   1.000
_cell.length_b   1.000
_cell.length_c   1.000
_cell.angle_alpha   90.00
_cell.angle_beta   90.00
_cell.angle_gamma   90.00
#
_symmetry.space_group_name_H-M   'P 1'
#
loop_
_entity.id
_entity.type
_entity.pdbx_description
1 polymer ?
#
loop_
_entity_poly.entity_id
_entity_poly.type
_entity_poly.pdbx_seq_one_letter_code
_entity_poly.pdbx_strand_id
1 'polypeptide(L)'
;MYEPEEWRLFIDSSKRSLKAVLLHNGNRYASVPVGHSVHLKECYENLEFILNKLSYSDHKWTICGDLKVISMLLGQQSGYTKFPCFLCEWDSLDRKQHCVKQTWPIRKALIPGVKNVERQSLVDPKKILFPPLHIKLGLMKQFVKALHKEGECFKYLCEQFPGLSDAKLKEGIFVGPDIRKL
;
A
#
# COMPACT_ATOMS: atom_id res chain seq x y z
N MET A 1 13.98 6.66 27.42
CA MET A 1 13.92 7.93 26.67
C MET A 1 13.18 7.65 25.37
N TYR A 2 12.36 8.56 24.87
CA TYR A 2 11.64 8.34 23.61
C TYR A 2 12.55 8.72 22.43
N GLU A 3 12.73 7.78 21.49
CA GLU A 3 13.52 7.99 20.27
C GLU A 3 12.62 7.80 19.04
N PRO A 4 12.30 8.86 18.27
CA PRO A 4 11.39 8.77 17.14
C PRO A 4 11.78 7.72 16.10
N GLU A 5 13.08 7.51 15.87
CA GLU A 5 13.60 6.58 14.87
C GLU A 5 13.29 5.11 15.17
N GLU A 6 13.02 4.77 16.43
CA GLU A 6 12.59 3.43 16.84
C GLU A 6 11.12 3.14 16.49
N TRP A 7 10.36 4.15 16.07
CA TRP A 7 8.93 4.05 15.79
C TRP A 7 8.62 4.33 14.31
N ARG A 8 7.56 3.67 13.84
CA ARG A 8 6.95 3.95 12.54
C ARG A 8 5.47 4.24 12.73
N LEU A 9 4.98 5.20 11.96
CA LEU A 9 3.57 5.57 11.93
C LEU A 9 2.85 4.67 10.93
N PHE A 10 1.92 3.87 11.42
CA PHE A 10 1.01 3.10 10.60
C PHE A 10 -0.32 3.85 10.47
N ILE A 11 -0.72 4.14 9.23
CA ILE A 11 -2.02 4.73 8.92
C ILE A 11 -2.83 3.72 8.13
N ASP A 12 -4.00 3.39 8.66
CA ASP A 12 -4.96 2.48 8.04
C ASP A 12 -6.30 3.18 7.91
N SER A 13 -6.92 3.01 6.75
CA SER A 13 -8.27 3.49 6.53
C SER A 13 -9.19 2.36 6.11
N SER A 14 -10.37 2.38 6.72
CA SER A 14 -11.49 1.54 6.36
C SER A 14 -12.66 2.43 5.95
N LYS A 15 -13.69 1.83 5.34
CA LYS A 15 -14.95 2.54 5.02
C LYS A 15 -15.58 3.26 6.22
N ARG A 16 -15.25 2.86 7.45
CA ARG A 16 -15.90 3.32 8.69
C ARG A 16 -14.99 4.11 9.62
N SER A 17 -13.68 4.07 9.41
CA SER A 17 -12.73 4.68 10.33
C SER A 17 -11.37 4.90 9.71
N LEU A 18 -10.71 5.94 10.20
CA LEU A 18 -9.31 6.26 9.95
C LEU A 18 -8.54 6.08 11.25
N LYS A 19 -7.44 5.32 11.20
CA LYS A 19 -6.64 4.95 12.35
C LYS A 19 -5.17 5.29 12.11
N ALA A 20 -4.53 5.82 13.13
CA ALA A 20 -3.11 6.11 13.16
C ALA A 20 -2.52 5.45 14.42
N VAL A 21 -1.50 4.63 14.22
CA VAL A 21 -0.90 3.82 15.29
C VAL A 21 0.62 3.88 15.16
N LEU A 22 1.32 4.15 16.26
CA LEU A 22 2.77 4.00 16.32
C LEU A 22 3.12 2.55 16.60
N LEU A 23 3.99 2.00 15.76
CA LEU A 23 4.53 0.65 15.89
C LEU A 23 6.02 0.76 16.18
N HIS A 24 6.49 0.08 17.22
CA HIS A 24 7.92 -0.02 17.47
C HIS A 24 8.58 -0.95 16.44
N ASN A 25 9.69 -0.52 15.84
CA ASN A 25 10.32 -1.20 14.71
C ASN A 25 10.75 -2.64 15.04
N GLY A 26 11.23 -2.89 16.26
CA GLY A 26 11.59 -4.22 16.75
C GLY A 26 10.43 -5.03 17.33
N ASN A 27 9.18 -4.54 17.27
CA ASN A 27 8.00 -5.12 17.94
C ASN A 27 8.19 -5.45 19.44
N ARG A 28 9.18 -4.82 20.09
CA ARG A 28 9.48 -4.99 21.52
C ARG A 28 8.41 -4.38 22.42
N TYR A 29 7.80 -3.29 21.98
CA TYR A 29 6.75 -2.58 22.69
C TYR A 29 5.40 -2.76 22.02
N ALA A 30 4.34 -2.63 22.82
CA ALA A 30 2.98 -2.62 22.32
C ALA A 30 2.76 -1.46 21.34
N SER A 31 1.83 -1.67 20.40
CA SER A 31 1.39 -0.61 19.50
C SER A 31 0.69 0.50 20.26
N VAL A 32 1.02 1.77 19.96
CA VAL A 32 0.43 2.94 20.63
C VAL A 32 -0.57 3.59 19.67
N PRO A 33 -1.89 3.55 19.94
CA PRO A 33 -2.86 4.26 19.13
C PRO A 33 -2.69 5.76 19.34
N VAL A 34 -2.43 6.51 18.26
CA VAL A 34 -2.22 7.96 18.29
C VAL A 34 -3.31 8.75 17.58
N GLY A 35 -4.14 8.08 16.79
CA GLY A 35 -5.30 8.69 16.16
C GLY A 35 -6.37 7.66 15.83
N HIS A 36 -7.62 8.03 16.10
CA HIS A 36 -8.78 7.26 15.70
C HIS A 36 -9.94 8.20 15.40
N SER A 37 -10.58 8.04 14.26
CA SER A 37 -11.82 8.74 13.94
C SER A 37 -12.75 7.85 13.13
N VAL A 38 -14.04 7.89 13.46
CA VAL A 38 -15.11 7.24 12.68
C VAL A 38 -15.79 8.20 11.70
N HIS A 39 -15.46 9.50 11.78
CA HIS A 39 -16.07 10.56 10.98
C HIS A 39 -15.16 11.02 9.84
N LEU A 40 -13.84 10.89 10.01
CA LEU A 40 -12.88 11.27 8.99
C LEU A 40 -12.85 10.22 7.88
N LYS A 41 -12.96 10.71 6.64
CA LYS A 41 -12.80 9.92 5.43
C LYS A 41 -11.34 9.89 5.01
N GLU A 42 -10.96 8.87 4.27
CA GLU A 42 -9.67 8.80 3.58
C GLU A 42 -9.62 9.85 2.46
N CYS A 43 -9.12 11.04 2.79
CA CYS A 43 -8.83 12.09 1.82
C CYS A 43 -7.58 12.87 2.25
N TYR A 44 -6.98 13.57 1.29
CA TYR A 44 -5.73 14.29 1.48
C TYR A 44 -5.79 15.27 2.67
N GLU A 45 -6.86 16.06 2.76
CA GLU A 45 -7.05 17.10 3.78
C GLU A 45 -7.12 16.51 5.20
N ASN A 46 -7.77 15.35 5.34
CA ASN A 46 -7.88 14.68 6.63
C ASN A 46 -6.55 14.04 7.05
N LEU A 47 -5.78 13.52 6.09
CA LEU A 47 -4.45 12.98 6.36
C LEU A 47 -3.48 14.10 6.78
N GLU A 48 -3.50 15.24 6.07
CA GLU A 48 -2.77 16.44 6.45
C GLU A 48 -3.13 16.91 7.86
N PHE A 49 -4.44 16.99 8.16
CA PHE A 49 -4.92 17.35 9.49
C PHE A 49 -4.38 16.42 10.57
N ILE A 50 -4.39 15.10 10.35
CA ILE A 50 -3.85 14.13 11.31
C ILE A 50 -2.34 14.31 11.50
N LEU A 51 -1.57 14.45 10.42
CA LEU A 51 -0.12 14.63 10.52
C LEU A 51 0.24 15.91 11.28
N ASN A 52 -0.51 16.98 11.08
CA ASN A 52 -0.35 18.23 11.82
C ASN A 52 -0.68 18.06 13.31
N LYS A 53 -1.75 17.33 13.65
CA LYS A 53 -2.12 17.05 15.05
C LYS A 53 -1.12 16.14 15.77
N LEU A 54 -0.42 15.31 15.03
CA LEU A 54 0.64 14.43 15.55
C LEU A 54 2.02 15.10 15.57
N SER A 55 2.13 16.37 15.19
CA SER A 55 3.41 17.06 15.02
C SER A 55 4.42 16.24 14.21
N TYR A 56 3.97 15.64 13.09
CA TYR A 56 4.79 14.72 12.30
C TYR A 56 6.12 15.34 11.85
N SER A 57 6.15 16.65 11.60
CA SER A 57 7.36 17.40 11.23
C SER A 57 8.50 17.25 12.22
N ASP A 58 8.18 17.06 13.50
CA ASP A 58 9.14 17.04 14.60
C ASP A 58 9.73 15.64 14.77
N HIS A 59 8.91 14.62 14.50
CA HIS A 59 9.28 13.23 14.67
C HIS A 59 9.84 12.58 13.40
N LYS A 60 9.32 12.96 12.23
CA LYS A 60 9.67 12.42 10.91
C LYS A 60 9.73 10.89 10.91
N TRP A 61 8.73 10.26 11.55
CA TRP A 61 8.60 8.80 11.60
C TRP A 61 8.60 8.22 10.19
N THR A 62 9.12 7.01 10.07
CA THR A 62 8.87 6.20 8.89
C THR A 62 7.37 5.88 8.82
N ILE A 63 6.75 5.98 7.65
CA ILE A 63 5.32 5.76 7.46
C ILE A 63 5.10 4.43 6.76
N CYS A 64 4.15 3.66 7.26
CA CYS A 64 3.64 2.45 6.63
C CYS A 64 2.12 2.57 6.51
N GLY A 65 1.54 1.98 5.48
CA GLY A 65 0.11 1.99 5.25
C GLY A 65 -0.22 1.20 3.99
N ASP A 66 -1.50 1.12 3.67
CA ASP A 66 -1.90 0.62 2.36
C ASP A 66 -1.40 1.57 1.25
N LEU A 67 -1.28 1.03 0.02
CA LEU A 67 -0.76 1.81 -1.12
C LEU A 67 -1.65 3.02 -1.47
N LYS A 68 -2.94 3.00 -1.11
CA LYS A 68 -3.88 4.07 -1.41
C LYS A 68 -3.64 5.25 -0.47
N VAL A 69 -3.51 5.01 0.83
CA VAL A 69 -3.10 6.02 1.82
C VAL A 69 -1.73 6.59 1.47
N ILE A 70 -0.75 5.75 1.13
CA ILE A 70 0.57 6.21 0.69
C ILE A 70 0.45 7.12 -0.55
N SER A 71 -0.35 6.74 -1.55
CA SER A 71 -0.54 7.57 -2.75
C SER A 71 -1.14 8.94 -2.42
N MET A 72 -2.10 9.01 -1.48
CA MET A 72 -2.68 10.27 -1.03
C MET A 72 -1.67 11.13 -0.27
N LEU A 73 -0.89 10.53 0.64
CA LEU A 73 0.18 11.23 1.36
C LEU A 73 1.23 11.82 0.42
N LEU A 74 1.47 11.16 -0.71
CA LEU A 74 2.40 11.62 -1.74
C LEU A 74 1.77 12.59 -2.76
N GLY A 75 0.49 12.93 -2.58
CA GLY A 75 -0.23 13.87 -3.44
C GLY A 75 -0.56 13.32 -4.83
N GLN A 76 -0.56 12.00 -4.99
CA GLN A 76 -0.88 11.35 -6.26
C GLN A 76 -2.39 11.24 -6.47
N GLN A 77 -2.79 11.34 -7.74
CA GLN A 77 -4.15 11.08 -8.20
C GLN A 77 -4.56 9.64 -7.91
N SER A 78 -5.76 9.49 -7.35
CA SER A 78 -6.39 8.18 -7.13
C SER A 78 -6.99 7.59 -8.40
N GLY A 79 -7.21 6.27 -8.42
CA GLY A 79 -7.85 5.58 -9.56
C GLY A 79 -6.86 5.03 -10.59
N TYR A 80 -7.35 4.76 -11.79
CA TYR A 80 -6.58 4.12 -12.85
C TYR A 80 -5.78 5.14 -13.66
N THR A 81 -4.63 5.54 -13.11
CA THR A 81 -3.75 6.56 -13.71
C THR A 81 -2.65 5.93 -14.56
N LYS A 82 -2.15 6.68 -15.54
CA LYS A 82 -1.07 6.24 -16.44
C LYS A 82 0.25 5.96 -15.70
N PHE A 83 0.58 6.76 -14.68
CA PHE A 83 1.86 6.67 -13.96
C PHE A 83 1.69 6.42 -12.46
N PRO A 84 1.08 5.29 -12.03
CA PRO A 84 0.62 5.12 -10.65
C PRO A 84 1.77 5.00 -9.64
N CYS A 85 2.94 4.52 -10.04
CA CYS A 85 4.07 4.30 -9.14
C CYS A 85 4.75 5.61 -8.74
N PHE A 86 4.98 5.85 -7.45
CA PHE A 86 5.73 7.02 -6.99
C PHE A 86 7.26 6.87 -7.08
N LEU A 87 7.77 5.64 -7.24
CA LEU A 87 9.22 5.37 -7.37
C LEU A 87 9.73 5.47 -8.80
N CYS A 88 8.90 5.09 -9.77
CA CYS A 88 9.29 5.01 -11.17
C CYS A 88 8.20 5.50 -12.11
N GLU A 89 8.58 5.69 -13.35
CA GLU A 89 7.72 6.16 -14.43
C GLU A 89 7.08 4.99 -15.18
N TRP A 90 6.65 3.97 -14.42
CA TRP A 90 5.94 2.82 -14.99
C TRP A 90 4.63 3.28 -15.64
N ASP A 91 4.51 3.01 -16.94
CA ASP A 91 3.32 3.30 -17.73
C ASP A 91 2.34 2.13 -17.61
N SER A 92 1.30 2.31 -16.81
CA SER A 92 0.27 1.28 -16.57
C SER A 92 -0.62 1.03 -17.78
N LEU A 93 -0.57 1.88 -18.81
CA LEU A 93 -1.33 1.76 -20.05
C LEU A 93 -0.53 1.08 -21.16
N ASP A 94 0.80 0.98 -21.03
CA ASP A 94 1.67 0.32 -22.00
C ASP A 94 1.59 -1.21 -21.88
N ARG A 95 0.57 -1.79 -22.51
CA ARG A 95 0.35 -3.25 -22.57
C ARG A 95 1.45 -4.00 -23.31
N LYS A 96 2.19 -3.35 -24.21
CA LYS A 96 3.21 -4.01 -25.05
C LYS A 96 4.50 -4.21 -24.27
N GLN A 97 4.95 -3.17 -23.55
CA GLN A 97 6.22 -3.21 -22.82
C GLN A 97 6.08 -3.75 -21.40
N HIS A 98 4.86 -3.93 -20.88
CA HIS A 98 4.61 -4.36 -19.49
C HIS A 98 5.42 -5.60 -19.08
N CYS A 99 5.47 -6.63 -19.93
CA CYS A 99 6.16 -7.89 -19.62
C CYS A 99 7.57 -7.99 -20.24
N VAL A 100 8.00 -6.99 -21.01
CA VAL A 100 9.30 -6.99 -21.70
C VAL A 100 10.28 -6.08 -20.98
N LYS A 101 9.81 -4.91 -20.55
CA LYS A 101 10.63 -3.89 -19.90
C LYS A 101 10.69 -4.14 -18.40
N GLN A 102 11.86 -4.59 -17.97
CA GLN A 102 12.14 -4.86 -16.55
C GLN A 102 12.38 -3.59 -15.74
N THR A 103 12.98 -2.56 -16.36
CA THR A 103 13.39 -1.33 -15.68
C THR A 103 12.69 -0.12 -16.28
N TRP A 104 12.04 0.65 -15.41
CA TRP A 104 11.41 1.93 -15.76
C TRP A 104 12.24 3.09 -15.19
N PRO A 105 12.24 4.27 -15.84
CA PRO A 105 12.96 5.44 -15.34
C PRO A 105 12.57 5.73 -13.89
N ILE A 106 13.56 6.00 -13.05
CA ILE A 106 13.33 6.37 -11.65
C ILE A 106 12.70 7.75 -11.63
N ARG A 107 11.67 7.91 -10.81
CA ARG A 107 11.01 9.19 -10.59
C ARG A 107 11.90 10.02 -9.66
N LYS A 108 12.51 11.07 -10.20
CA LYS A 108 13.42 11.95 -9.42
C LYS A 108 12.68 12.84 -8.43
N ALA A 109 11.47 13.29 -8.78
CA ALA A 109 10.66 14.18 -7.96
C ALA A 109 9.16 13.97 -8.21
N LEU A 110 8.35 14.29 -7.20
CA LEU A 110 6.89 14.34 -7.26
C LEU A 110 6.47 15.81 -7.41
N ILE A 111 6.43 16.29 -8.65
CA ILE A 111 6.10 17.70 -8.96
C ILE A 111 4.60 17.79 -9.25
N PRO A 112 3.82 18.61 -8.51
CA PRO A 112 2.40 18.83 -8.79
C PRO A 112 2.15 19.28 -10.22
N GLY A 113 1.11 18.75 -10.85
CA GLY A 113 0.75 19.00 -12.26
C GLY A 113 1.55 18.16 -13.26
N VAL A 114 2.54 17.40 -12.82
CA VAL A 114 3.33 16.51 -13.69
C VAL A 114 2.89 15.06 -13.51
N LYS A 115 2.57 14.38 -14.61
CA LYS A 115 2.12 12.98 -14.64
C LYS A 115 0.84 12.79 -13.80
N ASN A 116 0.91 12.00 -12.73
CA ASN A 116 -0.22 11.69 -11.85
C ASN A 116 -0.11 12.39 -10.49
N VAL A 117 0.75 13.38 -10.33
CA VAL A 117 0.91 14.12 -9.07
C VAL A 117 0.01 15.34 -9.13
N GLU A 118 -1.01 15.39 -8.28
CA GLU A 118 -1.99 16.49 -8.22
C GLU A 118 -1.62 17.52 -7.16
N ARG A 119 -1.01 17.07 -6.05
CA ARG A 119 -0.74 17.89 -4.88
C ARG A 119 0.67 17.69 -4.39
N GLN A 120 1.12 18.60 -3.53
CA GLN A 120 2.40 18.47 -2.86
C GLN A 120 2.40 17.22 -1.96
N SER A 121 3.54 16.56 -1.83
CA SER A 121 3.66 15.45 -0.87
C SER A 121 3.65 15.99 0.56
N LEU A 122 2.81 15.41 1.42
CA LEU A 122 2.71 15.72 2.85
C LEU A 122 3.90 15.18 3.64
N VAL A 123 4.61 14.20 3.07
CA VAL A 123 5.65 13.42 3.74
C VAL A 123 6.81 13.20 2.76
N ASP A 124 8.02 13.03 3.28
CA ASP A 124 9.18 12.70 2.44
C ASP A 124 9.01 11.29 1.86
N PRO A 125 9.06 11.09 0.52
CA PRO A 125 9.00 9.77 -0.09
C PRO A 125 10.02 8.77 0.47
N LYS A 126 11.18 9.25 0.95
CA LYS A 126 12.22 8.41 1.58
C LYS A 126 11.81 7.85 2.94
N LYS A 127 10.79 8.44 3.57
CA LYS A 127 10.22 7.98 4.84
C LYS A 127 9.10 6.95 4.64
N ILE A 128 8.76 6.59 3.40
CA ILE A 128 7.75 5.55 3.14
C ILE A 128 8.37 4.16 3.22
N LEU A 129 7.82 3.32 4.09
CA LEU A 129 8.09 1.88 4.12
C LEU A 129 7.09 1.17 3.22
N PHE A 130 7.59 0.47 2.22
CA PHE A 130 6.75 -0.33 1.33
C PHE A 130 6.10 -1.48 2.10
N PRO A 131 4.77 -1.67 1.98
CA PRO A 131 4.09 -2.78 2.62
C PRO A 131 4.32 -4.10 1.86
N PRO A 132 5.22 -5.00 2.32
CA PRO A 132 5.59 -6.19 1.53
C PRO A 132 4.41 -7.14 1.36
N LEU A 133 3.51 -7.18 2.35
CA LEU A 133 2.30 -7.99 2.32
C LEU A 133 1.37 -7.59 1.15
N HIS A 134 1.11 -6.30 0.96
CA HIS A 134 0.23 -5.83 -0.11
C HIS A 134 0.79 -6.14 -1.50
N ILE A 135 2.12 -6.09 -1.67
CA ILE A 135 2.80 -6.51 -2.91
C ILE A 135 2.60 -8.02 -3.14
N LYS A 136 2.90 -8.85 -2.13
CA LYS A 136 2.75 -10.31 -2.23
C LYS A 136 1.31 -10.71 -2.56
N LEU A 137 0.33 -10.10 -1.91
CA LEU A 137 -1.10 -10.34 -2.18
C LEU A 137 -1.48 -9.92 -3.61
N GLY A 138 -0.98 -8.78 -4.08
CA GLY A 138 -1.19 -8.32 -5.46
C GLY A 138 -0.59 -9.27 -6.51
N LEU A 139 0.63 -9.75 -6.27
CA LEU A 139 1.30 -10.72 -7.14
C LEU A 139 0.58 -12.08 -7.15
N MET A 140 0.19 -12.60 -5.98
CA MET A 140 -0.58 -13.83 -5.90
C MET A 140 -1.89 -13.72 -6.66
N LYS A 141 -2.58 -12.58 -6.53
CA LYS A 141 -3.81 -12.30 -7.28
C LYS A 141 -3.57 -12.38 -8.80
N GLN A 142 -2.53 -11.73 -9.30
CA GLN A 142 -2.19 -11.74 -10.72
C GLN A 142 -1.81 -13.14 -11.21
N PHE A 143 -0.99 -13.86 -10.43
CA PHE A 143 -0.59 -15.22 -10.71
C PHE A 143 -1.81 -16.14 -10.87
N VAL A 144 -2.70 -16.18 -9.88
CA VAL A 144 -3.88 -17.05 -9.94
C VAL A 144 -4.84 -16.66 -11.05
N LYS A 145 -4.97 -15.35 -11.35
CA LYS A 145 -5.77 -14.89 -12.49
C LYS A 145 -5.23 -15.37 -13.83
N ALA A 146 -3.91 -15.49 -13.97
CA ALA A 146 -3.27 -15.97 -15.19
C ALA A 146 -3.32 -17.50 -15.35
N LEU A 147 -3.59 -18.26 -14.27
CA LEU A 147 -3.68 -19.73 -14.35
C LEU A 147 -4.88 -20.19 -15.17
N HIS A 148 -4.67 -21.28 -15.91
CA HIS A 148 -5.74 -22.04 -16.56
C HIS A 148 -6.68 -22.63 -15.50
N LYS A 149 -7.96 -22.28 -15.54
CA LYS A 149 -8.92 -22.59 -14.46
C LYS A 149 -9.27 -24.07 -14.35
N GLU A 150 -9.01 -24.84 -15.40
CA GLU A 150 -9.18 -26.31 -15.41
C GLU A 150 -7.83 -27.04 -15.33
N GLY A 151 -6.72 -26.30 -15.25
CA GLY A 151 -5.38 -26.87 -15.18
C GLY A 151 -5.04 -27.41 -13.78
N GLU A 152 -4.12 -28.38 -13.74
CA GLU A 152 -3.69 -29.05 -12.50
C GLU A 152 -3.19 -28.08 -11.42
N CYS A 153 -2.52 -26.99 -11.81
CA CYS A 153 -2.06 -25.98 -10.86
C CYS A 153 -3.22 -25.25 -10.14
N PHE A 154 -4.32 -24.96 -10.85
CA PHE A 154 -5.50 -24.36 -10.22
C PHE A 154 -6.24 -25.37 -9.34
N LYS A 155 -6.36 -26.63 -9.78
CA LYS A 155 -6.93 -27.72 -8.97
C LYS A 155 -6.17 -27.91 -7.65
N TYR A 156 -4.84 -27.90 -7.72
CA TYR A 156 -3.98 -27.94 -6.53
C TYR A 156 -4.29 -26.80 -5.55
N LEU A 157 -4.47 -25.57 -6.05
CA LEU A 157 -4.86 -24.44 -5.19
C LEU A 157 -6.24 -24.64 -4.54
N CYS A 158 -7.21 -25.21 -5.26
CA CYS A 158 -8.52 -25.55 -4.69
C CYS A 158 -8.39 -26.59 -3.56
N GLU A 159 -7.53 -27.59 -3.73
CA GLU A 159 -7.27 -28.63 -2.72
C GLU A 159 -6.52 -28.10 -1.49
N GLN A 160 -5.54 -27.21 -1.68
CA GLN A 160 -4.80 -26.61 -0.56
C GLN A 160 -5.66 -25.64 0.27
N PHE A 161 -6.68 -25.03 -0.33
CA PHE A 161 -7.52 -24.04 0.32
C PHE A 161 -9.01 -24.40 0.25
N PRO A 162 -9.45 -25.52 0.87
CA PRO A 162 -10.84 -25.98 0.80
C PRO A 162 -11.82 -25.02 1.50
N GLY A 163 -11.32 -24.13 2.36
CA GLY A 163 -12.12 -23.09 3.02
C GLY A 163 -12.34 -21.82 2.20
N LEU A 164 -11.69 -21.68 1.04
CA LEU A 164 -11.92 -20.57 0.12
C LEU A 164 -12.98 -20.95 -0.91
N SER A 165 -13.89 -20.02 -1.20
CA SER A 165 -14.87 -20.25 -2.27
C SER A 165 -14.19 -20.23 -3.64
N ASP A 166 -14.76 -20.98 -4.59
CA ASP A 166 -14.31 -20.99 -5.99
C ASP A 166 -14.19 -19.58 -6.59
N ALA A 167 -15.16 -18.70 -6.30
CA ALA A 167 -15.11 -17.30 -6.72
C ALA A 167 -13.90 -16.54 -6.16
N LYS A 168 -13.54 -16.76 -4.88
CA LYS A 168 -12.36 -16.13 -4.26
C LYS A 168 -11.08 -16.67 -4.89
N LEU A 169 -10.99 -17.98 -5.11
CA LEU A 169 -9.84 -18.62 -5.75
C LEU A 169 -9.67 -18.13 -7.19
N LYS A 170 -10.73 -18.12 -8.01
CA LYS A 170 -10.68 -17.63 -9.39
C LYS A 170 -10.22 -16.18 -9.48
N GLU A 171 -10.67 -15.34 -8.54
CA GLU A 171 -10.28 -13.94 -8.43
C GLU A 171 -8.93 -13.70 -7.76
N GLY A 172 -8.28 -14.75 -7.24
CA GLY A 172 -7.00 -14.68 -6.55
C GLY A 172 -7.06 -13.90 -5.23
N ILE A 173 -8.17 -14.03 -4.50
CA ILE A 173 -8.41 -13.34 -3.23
C ILE A 173 -7.89 -14.21 -2.08
N PHE A 174 -6.70 -13.88 -1.60
CA PHE A 174 -6.05 -14.50 -0.45
C PHE A 174 -5.85 -13.50 0.68
N VAL A 175 -5.67 -13.99 1.90
CA VAL A 175 -5.19 -13.20 3.04
C VAL A 175 -3.76 -13.57 3.43
N GLY A 176 -3.16 -12.77 4.31
CA GLY A 176 -1.78 -12.99 4.78
C GLY A 176 -1.49 -14.41 5.28
N PRO A 177 -2.35 -15.04 6.10
CA PRO A 177 -2.19 -16.44 6.51
C PRO A 177 -2.21 -17.44 5.34
N ASP A 178 -3.00 -17.21 4.30
CA ASP A 178 -3.11 -18.16 3.18
C ASP A 178 -1.81 -18.23 2.38
N ILE A 179 -1.25 -17.06 2.04
CA ILE A 179 0.00 -16.98 1.26
C ILE A 179 1.25 -17.41 2.04
N ARG A 180 1.14 -17.68 3.35
CA ARG A 180 2.22 -18.26 4.16
C ARG A 180 2.21 -19.80 4.14
N LYS A 181 1.11 -20.40 3.70
CA LYS A 181 0.96 -21.85 3.55
C LYS A 181 1.45 -22.37 2.19
N LEU A 182 1.55 -21.46 1.22
CA LEU A 182 2.22 -21.66 -0.07
C LEU A 182 3.73 -21.50 0.09
#